data_AF-A0A961ITU2-F1
#
_entry.id   AF-A0A961ITU2-F1
#
_cell.length_a   1.000
_cell.length_b   1.000
_cell.length_c   1.000
_cell.angle_alpha   90.00
_cell.angle_beta   90.00
_cell.angle_gamma   90.00
#
_symmetry.space_group_name_H-M   'P 1'
#
loop_
_entity.id
_entity.type
_entity.pdbx_description
1 polymer ?
#
loop_
_entity_poly.entity_id
_entity_poly.type
_entity_poly.pdbx_seq_one_letter_code
_entity_poly.pdbx_strand_id
1 'polypeptide(L)'
;MEPYPAQSHEPGKENGSIDEPDYGDRQGWARPLQEFDWNGVENWFRNWFSTHPEDPRPLRDLLEKLKQLVPKIDIENGFETYKRHLQCDDDPEHWKGWEHLKRGAQILELGELARAAEGDIPETSETWQRFRIQIEERLREYRESEEITKGAEELSRASHATQAQELLNNIDFIERAMVGEEPREEYRKWVREFVSEVAFSAFEAGRHTQAAWGKKAEDFADTGLRVRRGASVSGQQSKEKSAPGTMIRLCEMDRLIADGHSMARAAEIAASMGLGPSAEANRKLWQRNKKVGT
;
A
#
# COMPACT_ATOMS: atom_id res chain seq x y z
N MET A 1 42.57 -72.50 -7.11
CA MET A 1 41.95 -71.17 -6.95
C MET A 1 42.47 -70.30 -8.08
N GLU A 2 41.75 -70.30 -9.19
CA GLU A 2 42.04 -69.44 -10.34
C GLU A 2 41.08 -68.26 -10.32
N PRO A 3 41.54 -67.03 -10.58
CA PRO A 3 40.67 -65.87 -10.62
C PRO A 3 39.91 -65.81 -11.97
N TYR A 4 38.59 -65.62 -11.89
CA TYR A 4 37.75 -65.31 -13.04
C TYR A 4 38.06 -63.89 -13.56
N PRO A 5 38.11 -63.69 -14.90
CA PRO A 5 38.31 -62.36 -15.47
C PRO A 5 37.03 -61.52 -15.41
N ALA A 6 37.20 -60.24 -15.13
CA ALA A 6 36.15 -59.23 -15.09
C ALA A 6 35.52 -59.03 -16.48
N GLN A 7 34.20 -59.15 -16.56
CA GLN A 7 33.42 -58.72 -17.72
C GLN A 7 33.02 -57.25 -17.54
N SER A 8 33.48 -56.41 -18.45
CA SER A 8 33.08 -55.02 -18.64
C SER A 8 31.65 -54.94 -19.16
N HIS A 9 30.72 -54.45 -18.34
CA HIS A 9 29.41 -54.00 -18.81
C HIS A 9 29.52 -52.58 -19.38
N GLU A 10 29.38 -52.47 -20.71
CA GLU A 10 29.08 -51.20 -21.36
C GLU A 10 27.62 -50.81 -21.09
N PRO A 11 27.33 -49.55 -20.74
CA PRO A 11 25.96 -49.07 -20.55
C PRO A 11 25.28 -48.87 -21.91
N GLY A 12 24.32 -49.75 -22.22
CA GLY A 12 23.37 -49.52 -23.30
C GLY A 12 22.55 -48.25 -23.01
N LYS A 13 22.79 -47.19 -23.78
CA LYS A 13 21.92 -46.01 -23.85
C LYS A 13 20.68 -46.38 -24.66
N GLU A 14 19.68 -46.96 -24.00
CA GLU A 14 18.31 -46.91 -24.51
C GLU A 14 17.74 -45.53 -24.19
N ASN A 15 17.91 -44.60 -25.14
CA ASN A 15 17.08 -43.40 -25.21
C ASN A 15 15.69 -43.83 -25.66
N GLY A 16 14.91 -44.43 -24.75
CA GLY A 16 13.47 -44.39 -24.85
C GLY A 16 13.05 -42.96 -24.56
N SER A 17 12.59 -42.21 -25.57
CA SER A 17 11.77 -41.04 -25.30
C SER A 17 10.57 -41.57 -24.53
N ILE A 18 10.52 -41.24 -23.24
CA ILE A 18 9.27 -41.28 -22.51
C ILE A 18 8.42 -40.25 -23.24
N ASP A 19 7.56 -40.73 -24.13
CA ASP A 19 6.49 -39.93 -24.70
C ASP A 19 5.75 -39.35 -23.49
N GLU A 20 5.94 -38.04 -23.26
CA GLU A 20 5.11 -37.32 -22.31
C GLU A 20 3.66 -37.59 -22.73
N PRO A 21 2.78 -38.02 -21.80
CA PRO A 21 1.38 -38.19 -22.12
C PRO A 21 0.89 -36.93 -22.84
N ASP A 22 0.18 -37.10 -23.95
CA ASP A 22 -0.53 -36.02 -24.63
C ASP A 22 -1.66 -35.54 -23.69
N TYR A 23 -1.27 -34.76 -22.68
CA TYR A 23 -2.16 -34.08 -21.76
C TYR A 23 -2.91 -33.06 -22.61
N GLY A 24 -4.16 -33.38 -22.95
CA GLY A 24 -5.01 -32.60 -23.83
C GLY A 24 -4.91 -31.10 -23.58
N ASP A 25 -4.93 -30.33 -24.67
CA ASP A 25 -4.73 -28.88 -24.76
C ASP A 25 -4.72 -28.15 -23.40
N ARG A 26 -3.51 -27.93 -22.87
CA ARG A 26 -3.25 -27.18 -21.62
C ARG A 26 -3.80 -25.74 -21.65
N GLN A 27 -4.23 -25.27 -22.82
CA GLN A 27 -4.90 -23.98 -23.03
C GLN A 27 -6.36 -24.13 -23.50
N GLY A 28 -7.03 -25.23 -23.18
CA GLY A 28 -8.44 -25.44 -23.54
C GLY A 28 -9.42 -24.36 -23.03
N TRP A 29 -9.00 -23.53 -22.06
CA TRP A 29 -9.72 -22.34 -21.61
C TRP A 29 -9.56 -21.11 -22.52
N ALA A 30 -8.52 -21.05 -23.36
CA ALA A 30 -8.15 -19.84 -24.09
C ALA A 30 -9.22 -19.43 -25.10
N ARG A 31 -9.80 -20.40 -25.81
CA ARG A 31 -10.88 -20.13 -26.77
C ARG A 31 -12.17 -19.66 -26.08
N PRO A 32 -12.72 -20.38 -25.07
CA PRO A 32 -13.86 -19.87 -24.29
C PRO A 32 -13.62 -18.47 -23.72
N LEU A 33 -12.41 -18.19 -23.23
CA LEU A 33 -12.07 -16.88 -22.69
C LEU A 33 -12.04 -15.78 -23.77
N GLN A 34 -11.49 -16.05 -24.95
CA GLN A 34 -11.47 -15.10 -26.08
C GLN A 34 -12.87 -14.80 -26.62
N GLU A 35 -13.75 -15.80 -26.59
CA GLU A 35 -15.15 -15.67 -27.04
C GLU A 35 -16.07 -15.12 -25.93
N PHE A 36 -15.53 -14.86 -24.72
CA PHE A 36 -16.28 -14.51 -23.52
C PHE A 36 -17.38 -15.53 -23.16
N ASP A 37 -17.18 -16.80 -23.51
CA ASP A 37 -17.99 -17.92 -23.05
C ASP A 37 -17.59 -18.30 -21.62
N TRP A 38 -18.12 -17.54 -20.66
CA TRP A 38 -17.84 -17.73 -19.24
C TRP A 38 -18.29 -19.09 -18.70
N ASN A 39 -19.36 -19.66 -19.26
CA ASN A 39 -19.79 -21.01 -18.90
C ASN A 39 -18.77 -22.04 -19.38
N GLY A 40 -18.22 -21.86 -20.59
CA GLY A 40 -17.13 -22.68 -21.12
C GLY A 40 -15.87 -22.59 -20.25
N VAL A 41 -15.49 -21.38 -19.81
CA VAL A 41 -14.36 -21.18 -18.88
C VAL A 41 -14.60 -21.91 -17.55
N GLU A 42 -15.77 -21.74 -16.94
CA GLU A 42 -16.12 -22.39 -15.66
C GLU A 42 -16.12 -23.92 -15.76
N ASN A 43 -16.78 -24.45 -16.79
CA ASN A 43 -16.85 -25.89 -17.03
C ASN A 43 -15.45 -26.47 -17.26
N TRP A 44 -14.60 -25.77 -18.02
CA TRP A 44 -13.24 -26.21 -18.28
C TRP A 44 -12.43 -26.31 -16.99
N PHE A 45 -12.40 -25.27 -16.15
CA PHE A 45 -11.53 -25.29 -14.97
C PHE A 45 -12.02 -26.27 -13.90
N ARG A 46 -13.34 -26.41 -13.73
CA ARG A 46 -13.92 -27.41 -12.80
C ARG A 46 -13.59 -28.83 -13.25
N ASN A 47 -13.70 -29.09 -14.56
CA ASN A 47 -13.32 -30.38 -15.13
C ASN A 47 -11.81 -30.63 -14.95
N TRP A 48 -10.96 -29.66 -15.27
CA TRP A 48 -9.51 -29.78 -15.12
C TRP A 48 -9.11 -30.10 -13.68
N PHE A 49 -9.63 -29.34 -12.71
CA PHE A 49 -9.39 -29.58 -11.29
C PHE A 49 -9.81 -30.99 -10.85
N SER A 50 -10.90 -31.52 -11.42
CA SER A 50 -11.40 -32.86 -11.08
C SER A 50 -10.60 -33.99 -11.73
N THR A 51 -10.09 -33.80 -12.95
CA THR A 51 -9.41 -34.85 -13.73
C THR A 51 -7.89 -34.82 -13.62
N HIS A 52 -7.31 -33.68 -13.28
CA HIS A 52 -5.85 -33.46 -13.16
C HIS A 52 -5.50 -32.69 -11.87
N PRO A 53 -5.91 -33.18 -10.68
CA PRO A 53 -5.65 -32.48 -9.41
C PRO A 53 -4.15 -32.26 -9.10
N GLU A 54 -3.28 -33.07 -9.70
CA GLU A 54 -1.82 -32.99 -9.56
C GLU A 54 -1.17 -31.88 -10.41
N ASP A 55 -1.87 -31.33 -11.42
CA ASP A 55 -1.34 -30.30 -12.30
C ASP A 55 -2.15 -28.99 -12.25
N PRO A 56 -1.89 -28.12 -11.25
CA PRO A 56 -2.56 -26.83 -11.12
C PRO A 56 -2.04 -25.76 -12.09
N ARG A 57 -1.00 -26.04 -12.90
CA ARG A 57 -0.35 -25.00 -13.75
C ARG A 57 -1.35 -24.34 -14.72
N PRO A 58 -2.19 -25.09 -15.46
CA PRO A 58 -3.16 -24.48 -16.36
C PRO A 58 -4.22 -23.63 -15.65
N LEU A 59 -4.58 -23.99 -14.40
CA LEU A 59 -5.49 -23.20 -13.57
C LEU A 59 -4.86 -21.88 -13.15
N ARG A 60 -3.56 -21.89 -12.80
CA ARG A 60 -2.79 -20.67 -12.49
C ARG A 60 -2.69 -19.75 -13.71
N ASP A 61 -2.42 -20.32 -14.89
CA ASP A 61 -2.35 -19.53 -16.13
C ASP A 61 -3.68 -18.85 -16.45
N LEU A 62 -4.80 -19.57 -16.31
CA LEU A 62 -6.14 -19.00 -16.44
C LEU A 62 -6.41 -17.91 -15.41
N LEU A 63 -6.06 -18.15 -14.14
CA LEU A 63 -6.24 -17.20 -13.05
C LEU A 63 -5.49 -15.89 -13.30
N GLU A 64 -4.22 -15.98 -13.68
CA GLU A 64 -3.42 -14.80 -14.03
C GLU A 64 -3.98 -14.08 -15.26
N LYS A 65 -4.50 -14.82 -16.24
CA LYS A 65 -5.14 -14.20 -17.40
C LYS A 65 -6.42 -13.46 -17.02
N LEU A 66 -7.25 -14.01 -16.14
CA LEU A 66 -8.44 -13.34 -15.63
C LEU A 66 -8.08 -12.08 -14.83
N LYS A 67 -7.06 -12.14 -13.96
CA LYS A 67 -6.54 -10.97 -13.23
C LYS A 67 -6.04 -9.86 -14.18
N GLN A 68 -5.53 -10.20 -15.35
CA GLN A 68 -5.12 -9.22 -16.36
C GLN A 68 -6.31 -8.61 -17.12
N LEU A 69 -7.38 -9.38 -17.34
CA LEU A 69 -8.54 -8.93 -18.09
C LEU A 69 -9.49 -8.09 -17.24
N VAL A 70 -9.78 -8.53 -16.01
CA VAL A 70 -10.75 -7.85 -15.13
C VAL A 70 -10.13 -6.57 -14.57
N PRO A 71 -10.69 -5.39 -14.88
CA PRO A 71 -10.14 -4.11 -14.43
C PRO A 71 -10.03 -4.01 -12.91
N LYS A 72 -9.07 -3.22 -12.45
CA LYS A 72 -8.96 -2.80 -11.06
C LYS A 72 -9.53 -1.40 -10.90
N ILE A 73 -10.16 -1.16 -9.77
CA ILE A 73 -10.63 0.16 -9.36
C ILE A 73 -9.93 0.60 -8.08
N ASP A 74 -9.75 1.91 -7.98
CA ASP A 74 -9.31 2.58 -6.78
C ASP A 74 -10.53 2.77 -5.87
N ILE A 75 -10.48 2.16 -4.68
CA ILE A 75 -11.46 2.40 -3.63
C ILE A 75 -10.85 3.41 -2.67
N GLU A 76 -11.50 4.55 -2.56
CA GLU A 76 -11.10 5.63 -1.67
C GLU A 76 -12.17 5.85 -0.59
N ASN A 77 -11.74 5.92 0.66
CA ASN A 77 -12.58 6.36 1.77
C ASN A 77 -11.72 7.22 2.71
N GLY A 78 -11.87 8.54 2.66
CA GLY A 78 -11.01 9.44 3.44
C GLY A 78 -9.54 9.33 3.00
N PHE A 79 -8.63 9.03 3.93
CA PHE A 79 -7.22 8.78 3.59
C PHE A 79 -6.89 7.32 3.26
N GLU A 80 -7.85 6.40 3.39
CA GLU A 80 -7.65 5.00 3.03
C GLU A 80 -7.89 4.82 1.54
N THR A 81 -6.88 4.32 0.85
CA THR A 81 -6.96 3.96 -0.56
C THR A 81 -6.49 2.52 -0.74
N TYR A 82 -7.25 1.74 -1.50
CA TYR A 82 -6.79 0.41 -1.90
C TYR A 82 -7.28 0.06 -3.30
N LYS A 83 -6.52 -0.77 -4.00
CA LYS A 83 -6.85 -1.27 -5.33
C LYS A 83 -7.41 -2.67 -5.22
N ARG A 84 -8.57 -2.91 -5.83
CA ARG A 84 -9.11 -4.27 -6.01
C ARG A 84 -9.68 -4.44 -7.42
N HIS A 85 -9.87 -5.69 -7.83
CA HIS A 85 -10.63 -5.99 -9.04
C HIS A 85 -12.09 -5.54 -8.87
N LEU A 86 -12.74 -5.20 -9.99
CA LEU A 86 -14.19 -5.01 -10.03
C LEU A 86 -14.91 -6.24 -9.48
N GLN A 87 -15.98 -5.98 -8.72
CA GLN A 87 -16.89 -6.97 -8.15
C GLN A 87 -18.26 -6.86 -8.81
N CYS A 88 -19.05 -7.93 -8.77
CA CYS A 88 -20.33 -7.98 -9.48
C CYS A 88 -21.32 -6.91 -9.01
N ASP A 89 -21.25 -6.56 -7.74
CA ASP A 89 -22.16 -5.63 -7.07
C ASP A 89 -21.63 -4.19 -7.04
N ASP A 90 -20.51 -3.90 -7.72
CA ASP A 90 -20.02 -2.54 -7.91
C ASP A 90 -20.98 -1.68 -8.72
N ASP A 91 -20.91 -0.37 -8.48
CA ASP A 91 -21.69 0.65 -9.19
C ASP A 91 -21.63 0.42 -10.72
N PRO A 92 -22.78 0.44 -11.43
CA PRO A 92 -22.83 0.30 -12.89
C PRO A 92 -21.91 1.26 -13.65
N GLU A 93 -21.61 2.45 -13.13
CA GLU A 93 -20.70 3.39 -13.79
C GLU A 93 -19.26 2.86 -13.84
N HIS A 94 -18.83 2.08 -12.85
CA HIS A 94 -17.52 1.42 -12.89
C HIS A 94 -17.43 0.32 -13.95
N TRP A 95 -18.59 -0.23 -14.34
CA TRP A 95 -18.71 -1.28 -15.36
C TRP A 95 -18.78 -0.76 -16.79
N LYS A 96 -18.90 0.56 -16.99
CA LYS A 96 -19.08 1.17 -18.32
C LYS A 96 -17.95 0.82 -19.27
N GLY A 97 -18.26 0.05 -20.32
CA GLY A 97 -17.30 -0.44 -21.32
C GLY A 97 -16.65 -1.80 -20.98
N TRP A 98 -16.97 -2.37 -19.82
CA TRP A 98 -16.44 -3.64 -19.32
C TRP A 98 -17.53 -4.65 -18.94
N GLU A 99 -18.79 -4.39 -19.34
CA GLU A 99 -19.96 -5.16 -18.91
C GLU A 99 -19.84 -6.65 -19.27
N HIS A 100 -19.20 -6.95 -20.40
CA HIS A 100 -18.93 -8.30 -20.88
C HIS A 100 -18.00 -9.11 -19.95
N LEU A 101 -17.22 -8.44 -19.09
CA LEU A 101 -16.29 -9.07 -18.13
C LEU A 101 -16.93 -9.38 -16.78
N LYS A 102 -18.20 -9.04 -16.55
CA LYS A 102 -18.87 -9.17 -15.25
C LYS A 102 -18.82 -10.59 -14.67
N ARG A 103 -19.00 -11.60 -15.52
CA ARG A 103 -18.87 -13.02 -15.12
C ARG A 103 -17.41 -13.42 -14.84
N GLY A 104 -16.45 -12.90 -15.60
CA GLY A 104 -15.02 -13.09 -15.30
C GLY A 104 -14.65 -12.53 -13.92
N ALA A 105 -15.19 -11.36 -13.55
CA ALA A 105 -15.06 -10.82 -12.20
C ALA A 105 -15.73 -11.70 -11.14
N GLN A 106 -16.91 -12.26 -11.44
CA GLN A 106 -17.57 -13.22 -10.55
C GLN A 106 -16.70 -14.44 -10.24
N ILE A 107 -16.01 -14.99 -11.25
CA ILE A 107 -15.09 -16.12 -11.06
C ILE A 107 -13.94 -15.73 -10.12
N LEU A 108 -13.39 -14.52 -10.26
CA LEU A 108 -12.36 -14.01 -9.35
C LEU A 108 -12.90 -13.77 -7.93
N GLU A 109 -14.10 -13.21 -7.82
CA GLU A 109 -14.76 -12.87 -6.55
C GLU A 109 -15.12 -14.11 -5.72
N LEU A 110 -15.63 -15.17 -6.37
CA LEU A 110 -15.96 -16.44 -5.70
C LEU A 110 -14.72 -17.18 -5.19
N GLY A 111 -13.55 -16.93 -5.80
CA GLY A 111 -12.27 -17.49 -5.37
C GLY A 111 -12.09 -19.00 -5.60
N GLU A 112 -13.06 -19.69 -6.20
CA GLU A 112 -12.97 -21.13 -6.45
C GLU A 112 -11.80 -21.51 -7.38
N LEU A 113 -11.57 -20.72 -8.44
CA LEU A 113 -10.43 -20.91 -9.33
C LEU A 113 -9.11 -20.67 -8.60
N ALA A 114 -9.04 -19.63 -7.75
CA ALA A 114 -7.84 -19.36 -6.96
C ALA A 114 -7.54 -20.51 -6.01
N ARG A 115 -8.55 -21.04 -5.32
CA ARG A 115 -8.43 -22.22 -4.48
C ARG A 115 -7.96 -23.46 -5.27
N ALA A 116 -8.54 -23.68 -6.46
CA ALA A 116 -8.15 -24.81 -7.31
C ALA A 116 -6.70 -24.68 -7.84
N ALA A 117 -6.23 -23.46 -8.09
CA ALA A 117 -4.91 -23.17 -8.66
C ALA A 117 -3.79 -23.06 -7.62
N GLU A 118 -4.09 -22.47 -6.46
CA GLU A 118 -3.12 -22.09 -5.43
C GLU A 118 -3.20 -23.03 -4.21
N GLY A 119 -4.27 -23.82 -4.08
CA GLY A 119 -4.52 -24.73 -2.97
C GLY A 119 -5.55 -24.18 -1.98
N ASP A 120 -5.76 -24.91 -0.89
CA ASP A 120 -6.61 -24.43 0.19
C ASP A 120 -6.05 -23.14 0.80
N ILE A 121 -6.96 -22.34 1.37
CA ILE A 121 -6.60 -21.15 2.14
C ILE A 121 -5.59 -21.57 3.22
N PRO A 122 -4.46 -20.86 3.38
CA PRO A 122 -3.49 -21.16 4.42
C PRO A 122 -4.17 -21.33 5.79
N GLU A 123 -3.66 -22.26 6.61
CA GLU A 123 -4.12 -22.36 8.00
C GLU A 123 -4.01 -20.97 8.68
N THR A 124 -4.92 -20.66 9.59
CA THR A 124 -4.98 -19.36 10.26
C THR A 124 -3.69 -19.09 11.03
N SER A 125 -3.05 -20.15 11.56
CA SER A 125 -1.70 -20.09 12.11
C SER A 125 -0.66 -19.56 11.11
N GLU A 126 -0.64 -20.03 9.86
CA GLU A 126 0.28 -19.50 8.86
C GLU A 126 0.01 -18.02 8.54
N THR A 127 -1.26 -17.66 8.41
CA THR A 127 -1.67 -16.28 8.17
C THR A 127 -1.26 -15.38 9.33
N TRP A 128 -1.59 -15.78 10.56
CA TRP A 128 -1.22 -15.07 11.78
C TRP A 128 0.30 -14.89 11.88
N GLN A 129 1.11 -15.91 11.60
CA GLN A 129 2.56 -15.81 11.64
C GLN A 129 3.11 -14.80 10.62
N ARG A 130 2.57 -14.77 9.39
CA ARG A 130 2.96 -13.75 8.40
C ARG A 130 2.64 -12.34 8.86
N PHE A 131 1.44 -12.13 9.40
CA PHE A 131 1.04 -10.83 9.96
C PHE A 131 1.91 -10.44 11.15
N ARG A 132 2.17 -11.39 12.04
CA ARG A 132 2.99 -11.19 13.23
C ARG A 132 4.40 -10.72 12.88
N ILE A 133 5.07 -11.35 11.91
CA ILE A 133 6.41 -10.92 11.47
C ILE A 133 6.40 -9.45 11.05
N GLN A 134 5.41 -9.05 10.26
CA GLN A 134 5.27 -7.66 9.82
C GLN A 134 4.99 -6.72 11.00
N ILE A 135 4.14 -7.12 11.94
CA ILE A 135 3.85 -6.35 13.16
C ILE A 135 5.12 -6.17 13.98
N GLU A 136 5.88 -7.23 14.24
CA GLU A 136 7.11 -7.18 15.03
C GLU A 136 8.21 -6.33 14.37
N GLU A 137 8.31 -6.36 13.04
CA GLU A 137 9.16 -5.43 12.29
C GLU A 137 8.74 -3.97 12.51
N ARG A 138 7.44 -3.65 12.35
CA ARG A 138 6.93 -2.29 12.59
C ARG A 138 7.10 -1.84 14.03
N LEU A 139 6.85 -2.71 15.00
CA LEU A 139 7.05 -2.41 16.42
C LEU A 139 8.51 -2.10 16.71
N ARG A 140 9.45 -2.81 16.08
CA ARG A 140 10.89 -2.51 16.19
C ARG A 140 11.23 -1.15 15.61
N GLU A 141 10.79 -0.86 14.39
CA GLU A 141 10.97 0.46 13.76
C GLU A 141 10.45 1.58 14.67
N TYR A 142 9.28 1.38 15.27
CA TYR A 142 8.63 2.35 16.16
C TYR A 142 9.36 2.58 17.49
N ARG A 143 9.99 1.54 18.04
CA ARG A 143 10.86 1.67 19.24
C ARG A 143 12.14 2.43 18.94
N GLU A 144 12.70 2.27 17.74
CA GLU A 144 13.99 2.85 17.34
C GLU A 144 13.86 4.25 16.74
N SER A 145 12.68 4.61 16.24
CA SER A 145 12.43 5.89 15.59
C SER A 145 12.31 7.04 16.59
N GLU A 146 12.82 8.22 16.20
CA GLU A 146 12.72 9.46 17.01
C GLU A 146 11.26 9.90 17.20
N GLU A 147 10.92 10.33 18.43
CA GLU A 147 9.60 10.82 18.77
C GLU A 147 9.32 12.17 18.11
N ILE A 148 8.21 12.24 17.37
CA ILE A 148 7.83 13.44 16.60
C ILE A 148 7.08 14.44 17.49
N THR A 149 6.50 13.96 18.59
CA THR A 149 5.67 14.73 19.50
C THR A 149 6.35 14.93 20.85
N LYS A 150 6.08 16.07 21.48
CA LYS A 150 6.42 16.30 22.89
C LYS A 150 5.31 15.75 23.76
N GLY A 151 5.66 15.00 24.81
CA GLY A 151 4.68 14.39 25.71
C GLY A 151 5.34 13.56 26.79
N ALA A 152 4.52 12.87 27.57
CA ALA A 152 4.98 11.92 28.56
C ALA A 152 5.52 10.65 27.88
N GLU A 153 6.58 10.06 28.45
CA GLU A 153 7.29 8.91 27.86
C GLU A 153 6.38 7.67 27.77
N GLU A 154 5.48 7.48 28.73
CA GLU A 154 4.51 6.37 28.76
C GLU A 154 3.47 6.44 27.64
N LEU A 155 3.33 7.61 26.99
CA LEU A 155 2.47 7.82 25.81
C LEU A 155 3.28 7.91 24.51
N SER A 156 4.60 7.67 24.57
CA SER A 156 5.46 7.67 23.40
C SER A 156 5.15 6.50 22.47
N ARG A 157 5.48 6.65 21.18
CA ARG A 157 5.38 5.56 20.22
C ARG A 157 6.24 4.37 20.64
N ALA A 158 7.44 4.63 21.17
CA ALA A 158 8.32 3.58 21.68
C ALA A 158 7.72 2.80 22.87
N SER A 159 7.05 3.48 23.80
CA SER A 159 6.39 2.82 24.94
C SER A 159 5.22 1.96 24.48
N HIS A 160 4.35 2.49 23.61
CA HIS A 160 3.26 1.70 23.02
C HIS A 160 3.77 0.49 22.23
N ALA A 161 4.87 0.65 21.49
CA ALA A 161 5.45 -0.46 20.73
C ALA A 161 6.07 -1.54 21.63
N THR A 162 6.61 -1.15 22.79
CA THR A 162 7.08 -2.10 23.82
C THR A 162 5.91 -2.86 24.43
N GLN A 163 4.86 -2.17 24.86
CA GLN A 163 3.66 -2.82 25.43
C GLN A 163 2.99 -3.78 24.44
N ALA A 164 2.89 -3.39 23.16
CA ALA A 164 2.34 -4.27 22.13
C ALA A 164 3.18 -5.54 21.94
N GLN A 165 4.51 -5.43 21.99
CA GLN A 165 5.40 -6.60 21.91
C GLN A 165 5.25 -7.52 23.12
N GLU A 166 5.10 -6.96 24.33
CA GLU A 166 4.85 -7.74 25.55
C GLU A 166 3.53 -8.51 25.43
N LEU A 167 2.48 -7.90 24.89
CA LEU A 167 1.20 -8.57 24.63
C LEU A 167 1.34 -9.71 23.61
N LEU A 168 2.12 -9.53 22.52
CA LEU A 168 2.41 -10.61 21.57
C LEU A 168 3.16 -11.77 22.23
N ASN A 169 4.16 -11.47 23.06
CA ASN A 169 4.91 -12.49 23.81
C ASN A 169 4.02 -13.23 24.82
N ASN A 170 3.03 -12.55 25.40
CA ASN A 170 2.05 -13.16 26.30
C ASN A 170 1.15 -14.17 25.57
N ILE A 171 0.81 -13.92 24.29
CA ILE A 171 0.08 -14.90 23.47
C ILE A 171 0.90 -16.19 23.36
N ASP A 172 2.20 -16.11 23.07
CA ASP A 172 3.08 -17.29 22.99
C ASP A 172 3.22 -18.03 24.31
N PHE A 173 3.25 -17.28 25.40
CA PHE A 173 3.35 -17.86 26.73
C PHE A 173 2.09 -18.67 27.03
N ILE A 174 0.90 -18.10 26.77
CA ILE A 174 -0.38 -18.77 26.97
C ILE A 174 -0.51 -19.99 26.06
N GLU A 175 -0.18 -19.85 24.77
CA GLU A 175 -0.21 -20.96 23.81
C GLU A 175 0.68 -22.12 24.28
N ARG A 176 1.94 -21.84 24.63
CA ARG A 176 2.88 -22.88 25.12
C ARG A 176 2.39 -23.54 26.40
N ALA A 177 1.80 -22.78 27.32
CA ALA A 177 1.22 -23.33 28.55
C ALA A 177 0.06 -24.29 28.22
N MET A 178 -0.88 -23.88 27.37
CA MET A 178 -2.02 -24.72 26.98
C MET A 178 -1.59 -25.98 26.21
N VAL A 179 -0.64 -25.86 25.29
CA VAL A 179 -0.08 -26.98 24.53
C VAL A 179 0.70 -27.94 25.43
N GLY A 180 1.41 -27.44 26.44
CA GLY A 180 2.19 -28.24 27.38
C GLY A 180 1.35 -29.14 28.28
N GLU A 181 0.14 -28.69 28.63
CA GLU A 181 -0.80 -29.44 29.47
C GLU A 181 -1.61 -30.49 28.68
N GLU A 182 -1.71 -30.39 27.35
CA GLU A 182 -2.47 -31.34 26.54
C GLU A 182 -1.59 -32.54 26.13
N PRO A 183 -1.94 -33.79 26.52
CA PRO A 183 -1.13 -34.96 26.17
C PRO A 183 -1.29 -35.42 24.71
N ARG A 184 -2.38 -35.08 24.02
CA ARG A 184 -2.69 -35.58 22.68
C ARG A 184 -2.23 -34.61 21.58
N GLU A 185 -1.42 -35.09 20.65
CA GLU A 185 -0.84 -34.24 19.60
C GLU A 185 -1.87 -33.59 18.67
N GLU A 186 -2.98 -34.29 18.36
CA GLU A 186 -4.08 -33.75 17.56
C GLU A 186 -4.73 -32.52 18.21
N TYR A 187 -4.90 -32.56 19.53
CA TYR A 187 -5.47 -31.46 20.31
C TYR A 187 -4.46 -30.34 20.49
N ARG A 188 -3.16 -30.65 20.60
CA ARG A 188 -2.11 -29.62 20.55
C ARG A 188 -2.15 -28.85 19.24
N LYS A 189 -2.24 -29.53 18.09
CA LYS A 189 -2.39 -28.86 16.79
C LYS A 189 -3.63 -27.96 16.77
N TRP A 190 -4.77 -28.48 17.22
CA TRP A 190 -6.01 -27.71 17.31
C TRP A 190 -5.88 -26.48 18.23
N VAL A 191 -5.24 -26.60 19.40
CA VAL A 191 -5.02 -25.47 20.31
C VAL A 191 -4.18 -24.37 19.65
N ARG A 192 -3.09 -24.72 18.97
CA ARG A 192 -2.24 -23.74 18.26
C ARG A 192 -3.01 -22.98 17.19
N GLU A 193 -3.84 -23.70 16.43
CA GLU A 193 -4.68 -23.12 15.39
C GLU A 193 -5.76 -22.20 15.98
N PHE A 194 -6.44 -22.66 17.03
CA PHE A 194 -7.46 -21.88 17.72
C PHE A 194 -6.89 -20.59 18.34
N VAL A 195 -5.72 -20.66 18.99
CA VAL A 195 -5.05 -19.47 19.53
C VAL A 195 -4.69 -18.49 18.42
N SER A 196 -4.20 -19.00 17.27
CA SER A 196 -3.87 -18.17 16.11
C SER A 196 -5.10 -17.47 15.52
N GLU A 197 -6.23 -18.17 15.43
CA GLU A 197 -7.50 -17.60 14.97
C GLU A 197 -8.01 -16.49 15.89
N VAL A 198 -7.97 -16.71 17.20
CA VAL A 198 -8.34 -15.70 18.20
C VAL A 198 -7.40 -14.50 18.15
N ALA A 199 -6.08 -14.72 18.04
CA ALA A 199 -5.09 -13.66 17.97
C ALA A 199 -5.25 -12.81 16.70
N PHE A 200 -5.42 -13.45 15.53
CA PHE A 200 -5.67 -12.78 14.27
C PHE A 200 -6.96 -11.95 14.32
N SER A 201 -8.05 -12.53 14.79
CA SER A 201 -9.35 -11.84 14.92
C SER A 201 -9.29 -10.64 15.85
N ALA A 202 -8.63 -10.78 17.01
CA ALA A 202 -8.46 -9.69 17.96
C ALA A 202 -7.60 -8.55 17.39
N PHE A 203 -6.54 -8.89 16.65
CA PHE A 203 -5.70 -7.91 15.97
C PHE A 203 -6.48 -7.13 14.90
N GLU A 204 -7.21 -7.84 14.02
CA GLU A 204 -8.03 -7.21 12.98
C GLU A 204 -9.12 -6.33 13.58
N ALA A 205 -9.80 -6.78 14.64
CA ALA A 205 -10.78 -5.96 15.37
C ALA A 205 -10.15 -4.68 15.93
N GLY A 206 -8.94 -4.78 16.52
CA GLY A 206 -8.18 -3.64 17.01
C GLY A 206 -7.80 -2.67 15.89
N ARG A 207 -7.30 -3.19 14.76
CA ARG A 207 -6.94 -2.40 13.56
C ARG A 207 -8.15 -1.64 13.02
N HIS A 208 -9.28 -2.31 12.85
CA HIS A 208 -10.52 -1.68 12.38
C HIS A 208 -11.07 -0.65 13.38
N THR A 209 -10.93 -0.89 14.68
CA THR A 209 -11.32 0.09 15.71
C THR A 209 -10.45 1.35 15.63
N GLN A 210 -9.13 1.20 15.50
CA GLN A 210 -8.21 2.32 15.34
C GLN A 210 -8.48 3.10 14.05
N ALA A 211 -8.75 2.41 12.92
CA ALA A 211 -9.13 3.04 11.67
C ALA A 211 -10.43 3.86 11.84
N ALA A 212 -11.45 3.28 12.49
CA ALA A 212 -12.72 3.96 12.76
C ALA A 212 -12.56 5.19 13.67
N TRP A 213 -11.67 5.14 14.67
CA TRP A 213 -11.32 6.32 15.48
C TRP A 213 -10.56 7.36 14.65
N GLY A 214 -9.64 6.91 13.80
CA GLY A 214 -8.90 7.73 12.86
C GLY A 214 -9.80 8.55 11.95
N LYS A 215 -10.93 7.99 11.46
CA LYS A 215 -11.92 8.73 10.65
C LYS A 215 -12.43 10.00 11.31
N LYS A 216 -12.60 10.02 12.64
CA LYS A 216 -12.98 11.25 13.35
C LYS A 216 -11.86 12.29 13.37
N ALA A 217 -10.61 11.85 13.36
CA ALA A 217 -9.45 12.75 13.28
C ALA A 217 -9.27 13.33 11.87
N GLU A 218 -9.74 12.65 10.83
CA GLU A 218 -9.63 13.11 9.43
C GLU A 218 -10.34 14.45 9.22
N ASP A 219 -11.49 14.70 9.87
CA ASP A 219 -12.20 15.97 9.80
C ASP A 219 -11.33 17.17 10.24
N PHE A 220 -10.55 16.97 11.30
CA PHE A 220 -9.61 17.98 11.79
C PHE A 220 -8.41 18.15 10.86
N ALA A 221 -7.93 17.05 10.27
CA ALA A 221 -6.85 17.08 9.29
C ALA A 221 -7.25 17.82 8.01
N ASP A 222 -8.44 17.55 7.46
CA ASP A 222 -8.97 18.26 6.28
C ASP A 222 -9.18 19.74 6.60
N THR A 223 -9.77 20.05 7.76
CA THR A 223 -9.91 21.44 8.22
C THR A 223 -8.55 22.14 8.30
N GLY A 224 -7.54 21.50 8.90
CA GLY A 224 -6.18 22.04 8.97
C GLY A 224 -5.55 22.26 7.59
N LEU A 225 -5.74 21.32 6.65
CA LEU A 225 -5.28 21.45 5.27
C LEU A 225 -5.97 22.60 4.54
N ARG A 226 -7.30 22.73 4.68
CA ARG A 226 -8.08 23.84 4.12
C ARG A 226 -7.62 25.18 4.66
N VAL A 227 -7.39 25.29 5.97
CA VAL A 227 -6.88 26.51 6.60
C VAL A 227 -5.49 26.86 6.07
N ARG A 228 -4.58 25.88 5.96
CA ARG A 228 -3.24 26.12 5.38
C ARG A 228 -3.30 26.55 3.92
N ARG A 229 -4.14 25.90 3.11
CA ARG A 229 -4.36 26.29 1.69
C ARG A 229 -4.93 27.70 1.61
N GLY A 230 -5.94 28.04 2.41
CA GLY A 230 -6.51 29.38 2.49
C GLY A 230 -5.49 30.44 2.89
N ALA A 231 -4.64 30.15 3.88
CA ALA A 231 -3.56 31.03 4.29
C ALA A 231 -2.50 31.22 3.19
N SER A 232 -2.16 30.16 2.47
CA SER A 232 -1.22 30.20 1.33
C SER A 232 -1.77 31.04 0.18
N VAL A 233 -3.03 30.81 -0.22
CA VAL A 233 -3.72 31.58 -1.26
C VAL A 233 -3.84 33.05 -0.87
N SER A 234 -4.23 33.34 0.37
CA SER A 234 -4.31 34.72 0.90
C SER A 234 -2.94 35.41 0.91
N GLY A 235 -1.88 34.68 1.31
CA GLY A 235 -0.50 35.17 1.25
C GLY A 235 -0.05 35.47 -0.18
N GLN A 236 -0.39 34.62 -1.14
CA GLN A 236 -0.08 34.81 -2.55
C GLN A 236 -0.85 36.00 -3.15
N GLN A 237 -2.15 36.10 -2.89
CA GLN A 237 -2.95 37.26 -3.31
C GLN A 237 -2.45 38.57 -2.69
N SER A 238 -2.02 38.55 -1.43
CA SER A 238 -1.43 39.71 -0.76
C SER A 238 -0.09 40.12 -1.38
N LYS A 239 0.74 39.14 -1.78
CA LYS A 239 1.98 39.39 -2.54
C LYS A 239 1.68 39.97 -3.92
N GLU A 240 0.73 39.42 -4.66
CA GLU A 240 0.35 39.91 -6.00
C GLU A 240 -0.21 41.33 -5.96
N LYS A 241 -1.09 41.65 -5.01
CA LYS A 241 -1.62 43.02 -4.84
C LYS A 241 -0.54 44.04 -4.46
N SER A 242 0.47 43.61 -3.69
CA SER A 242 1.55 44.50 -3.24
C SER A 242 2.75 44.57 -4.19
N ALA A 243 2.87 43.64 -5.13
CA ALA A 243 4.00 43.55 -6.07
C ALA A 243 4.12 44.78 -7.00
N PRO A 244 3.06 45.30 -7.64
CA PRO A 244 3.17 46.48 -8.51
C PRO A 244 3.67 47.71 -7.75
N GLY A 245 3.10 47.97 -6.56
CA GLY A 245 3.53 49.08 -5.70
C GLY A 245 4.93 48.89 -5.12
N THR A 246 5.37 47.65 -4.95
CA THR A 246 6.74 47.32 -4.53
C THR A 246 7.74 47.60 -5.65
N MET A 247 7.43 47.20 -6.88
CA MET A 247 8.32 47.40 -8.02
C MET A 247 8.50 48.88 -8.35
N ILE A 248 7.43 49.66 -8.34
CA ILE A 248 7.49 51.12 -8.55
C ILE A 248 8.39 51.79 -7.49
N ARG A 249 8.25 51.40 -6.22
CA ARG A 249 9.10 51.90 -5.13
C ARG A 249 10.58 51.55 -5.33
N LEU A 250 10.87 50.31 -5.74
CA LEU A 250 12.23 49.86 -5.98
C LEU A 250 12.84 50.57 -7.20
N CYS A 251 12.14 50.66 -8.32
CA CYS A 251 12.62 51.37 -9.52
C CYS A 251 12.91 52.86 -9.23
N GLU A 252 12.04 53.53 -8.47
CA GLU A 252 12.27 54.94 -8.13
C GLU A 252 13.43 55.11 -7.14
N MET A 253 13.59 54.19 -6.19
CA MET A 253 14.76 54.14 -5.31
C MET A 253 16.07 53.91 -6.09
N ASP A 254 16.09 52.99 -7.06
CA ASP A 254 17.22 52.76 -7.98
C ASP A 254 17.56 54.04 -8.74
N ARG A 255 16.55 54.69 -9.33
CA ARG A 255 16.71 55.93 -10.11
C ARG A 255 17.33 57.05 -9.26
N LEU A 256 16.77 57.31 -8.07
CA LEU A 256 17.25 58.36 -7.17
C LEU A 256 18.69 58.11 -6.68
N ILE A 257 19.05 56.85 -6.46
CA ILE A 257 20.42 56.49 -6.07
C ILE A 257 21.38 56.65 -7.25
N ALA A 258 20.96 56.28 -8.46
CA ALA A 258 21.75 56.51 -9.68
C ALA A 258 21.99 58.00 -9.95
N ASP A 259 21.03 58.85 -9.60
CA ASP A 259 21.14 60.32 -9.65
C ASP A 259 22.08 60.90 -8.56
N GLY A 260 22.67 60.04 -7.71
CA GLY A 260 23.67 60.43 -6.71
C GLY A 260 23.12 60.67 -5.30
N HIS A 261 21.83 60.39 -5.04
CA HIS A 261 21.29 60.47 -3.68
C HIS A 261 21.75 59.28 -2.83
N SER A 262 22.00 59.54 -1.53
CA SER A 262 22.21 58.46 -0.57
C SER A 262 20.93 57.64 -0.39
N MET A 263 21.06 56.36 -0.06
CA MET A 263 19.91 55.47 0.20
C MET A 263 18.91 56.06 1.21
N ALA A 264 19.41 56.73 2.26
CA ALA A 264 18.55 57.36 3.26
C ALA A 264 17.72 58.51 2.65
N ARG A 265 18.36 59.34 1.80
CA ARG A 265 17.71 60.48 1.14
C ARG A 265 16.75 60.04 0.03
N ALA A 266 17.11 59.04 -0.76
CA ALA A 266 16.22 58.44 -1.75
C ALA A 266 14.94 57.89 -1.11
N ALA A 267 15.04 57.26 0.07
CA ALA A 267 13.89 56.72 0.79
C ALA A 267 12.94 57.81 1.32
N GLU A 268 13.49 58.94 1.78
CA GLU A 268 12.70 60.12 2.17
C GLU A 268 11.97 60.73 0.97
N ILE A 269 12.66 60.89 -0.16
CA ILE A 269 12.09 61.44 -1.38
C ILE A 269 10.95 60.54 -1.88
N ALA A 270 11.19 59.23 -1.99
CA ALA A 270 10.16 58.26 -2.38
C ALA A 270 8.93 58.30 -1.44
N ALA A 271 9.15 58.43 -0.12
CA ALA A 271 8.03 58.57 0.82
C ALA A 271 7.27 59.90 0.63
N SER A 272 7.97 61.00 0.38
CA SER A 272 7.33 62.31 0.11
C SER A 272 6.54 62.34 -1.20
N MET A 273 6.90 61.48 -2.16
CA MET A 273 6.15 61.25 -3.40
C MET A 273 4.94 60.32 -3.22
N GLY A 274 4.64 59.87 -1.98
CA GLY A 274 3.57 58.92 -1.71
C GLY A 274 3.91 57.47 -2.08
N LEU A 275 5.16 57.19 -2.48
CA LEU A 275 5.61 55.84 -2.83
C LEU A 275 6.02 55.10 -1.56
N GLY A 276 5.02 54.59 -0.84
CA GLY A 276 5.19 53.83 0.40
C GLY A 276 4.79 54.62 1.67
N PRO A 277 4.63 53.93 2.81
CA PRO A 277 4.04 54.53 4.01
C PRO A 277 5.01 55.42 4.81
N SER A 278 6.33 55.22 4.65
CA SER A 278 7.34 56.04 5.32
C SER A 278 8.74 55.82 4.72
N ALA A 279 9.65 56.76 5.01
CA ALA A 279 11.05 56.66 4.59
C ALA A 279 11.74 55.40 5.16
N GLU A 280 11.42 55.03 6.40
CA GLU A 280 12.00 53.82 7.02
C GLU A 280 11.48 52.54 6.36
N ALA A 281 10.19 52.49 5.99
CA ALA A 281 9.60 51.34 5.30
C ALA A 281 10.24 51.13 3.93
N ASN A 282 10.47 52.21 3.17
CA ASN A 282 11.14 52.16 1.87
C ASN A 282 12.60 51.70 2.00
N ARG A 283 13.31 52.19 3.01
CA ARG A 283 14.69 51.77 3.30
C ARG A 283 14.80 50.28 3.63
N LYS A 284 13.92 49.77 4.49
CA LYS A 284 13.86 48.33 4.83
C LYS A 284 13.51 47.47 3.62
N LEU A 285 12.53 47.91 2.81
CA LEU A 285 12.13 47.22 1.59
C LEU A 285 13.30 47.13 0.60
N TRP A 286 14.02 48.22 0.41
CA TRP A 286 15.21 48.28 -0.44
C TRP A 286 16.31 47.32 0.01
N GLN A 287 16.70 47.38 1.29
CA GLN A 287 17.74 46.51 1.87
C GLN A 287 17.39 45.02 1.75
N ARG A 288 16.12 44.67 1.94
CA ARG A 288 15.65 43.29 1.82
C ARG A 288 15.77 42.75 0.39
N ASN A 289 15.52 43.58 -0.63
CA ASN A 289 15.55 43.14 -2.03
C ASN A 289 16.96 43.21 -2.65
N LYS A 290 17.82 44.15 -2.21
CA LYS A 290 19.23 44.19 -2.63
C LYS A 290 20.06 43.01 -2.12
N LYS A 291 19.74 42.46 -0.93
CA LYS A 291 20.42 41.26 -0.39
C LYS A 291 20.13 39.96 -1.16
N VAL A 292 19.13 39.96 -2.05
CA VAL A 292 18.75 38.78 -2.85
C VAL A 292 19.40 38.82 -4.25
N GLY A 293 20.03 39.95 -4.62
CA GLY A 293 20.64 40.17 -5.94
C GLY A 293 22.17 40.16 -5.97
N THR A 294 22.83 39.57 -4.96
CA THR A 294 24.27 39.29 -4.88
C THR A 294 24.47 37.86 -4.48
#